data_AF-A0AAQ3Q108-F1
#
_entry.id   AF-A0AAQ3Q108-F1
#
_cell.length_a   1.000
_cell.length_b   1.000
_cell.length_c   1.000
_cell.angle_alpha   90.00
_cell.angle_beta   90.00
_cell.angle_gamma   90.00
#
_symmetry.space_group_name_H-M   'P 1'
#
loop_
_entity.id
_entity.type
_entity.pdbx_description
1 polymer ?
#
loop_
_entity_poly.entity_id
_entity_poly.type
_entity_poly.pdbx_seq_one_letter_code
_entity_poly.pdbx_strand_id
1 'polypeptide(L)' 'MGHPLAYSQMAKVGFLQSMDGARERLQLVKADLLVDESFDDAIDGTDDVFHSASPVFAAEDENAQVKILIVIGS' A
#
# COMPACT_ATOMS: atom_id res chain seq x y z
N MET A 1 -17.74 4.71 18.30
CA MET A 1 -17.43 3.31 17.90
C MET A 1 -16.89 3.37 16.47
N GLY A 2 -15.65 2.97 16.23
CA GLY A 2 -15.01 3.07 14.91
C GLY A 2 -15.64 2.13 13.90
N HIS A 3 -15.77 2.59 12.65
CA HIS A 3 -16.35 1.82 11.54
C HIS A 3 -15.50 0.53 11.30
N PRO A 4 -16.10 -0.68 11.27
CA PRO A 4 -15.35 -1.95 11.18
C PRO A 4 -14.38 -2.05 10.00
N LEU A 5 -14.67 -1.32 8.92
CA LEU A 5 -13.84 -1.27 7.72
C LEU A 5 -12.48 -0.58 7.92
N ALA A 6 -12.38 0.36 8.88
CA ALA A 6 -11.12 1.05 9.15
C ALA A 6 -10.10 0.12 9.83
N TYR A 7 -10.57 -0.78 10.71
CA TYR A 7 -9.70 -1.69 11.46
C TYR A 7 -9.03 -2.74 10.56
N SER A 8 -9.75 -3.29 9.58
CA SER A 8 -9.19 -4.31 8.68
C SER A 8 -8.11 -3.74 7.75
N GLN A 9 -8.23 -2.47 7.37
CA GLN A 9 -7.25 -1.80 6.53
C GLN A 9 -5.98 -1.45 7.33
N MET A 10 -6.12 -1.02 8.59
CA MET A 10 -4.96 -0.80 9.47
C MET A 10 -4.19 -2.09 9.76
N ALA A 11 -4.87 -3.22 9.91
CA ALA A 11 -4.19 -4.51 10.10
C ALA A 11 -3.30 -4.91 8.91
N LYS A 12 -3.68 -4.55 7.67
CA LYS A 12 -2.92 -4.89 6.45
C LYS A 12 -1.61 -4.11 6.32
N VAL A 13 -1.57 -2.86 6.79
CA VAL A 13 -0.41 -1.96 6.66
C VAL A 13 0.27 -1.66 8.00
N GLY A 14 -0.24 -2.22 9.10
CA GLY A 14 0.24 -1.93 10.45
C GLY A 14 1.70 -2.29 10.66
N PHE A 15 2.20 -3.33 9.99
CA PHE A 15 3.62 -3.69 10.02
C PHE A 15 4.50 -2.55 9.46
N LEU A 16 4.11 -1.95 8.33
CA LEU A 16 4.85 -0.83 7.73
C LEU A 16 4.86 0.39 8.64
N GLN A 17 3.73 0.69 9.28
CA GLN A 17 3.62 1.79 10.24
C GLN A 17 4.45 1.59 11.51
N SER A 18 4.79 0.34 11.84
CA SER A 18 5.60 0.00 13.02
C SER A 18 7.11 0.08 12.77
N MET A 19 7.55 0.33 11.54
CA MET A 19 8.96 0.42 11.18
C MET A 19 9.60 1.72 11.72
N ASP A 20 10.91 1.66 12.01
CA ASP A 20 11.65 2.81 12.52
C ASP A 20 11.66 3.98 11.53
N GLY A 21 11.14 5.12 11.98
CA GLY A 21 11.04 6.33 11.16
C GLY A 21 9.85 6.36 10.21
N ALA A 22 8.94 5.38 10.27
CA ALA A 22 7.75 5.35 9.42
C ALA A 22 6.84 6.55 9.67
N ARG A 23 6.71 7.00 10.92
CA ARG A 23 5.87 8.15 11.25
C ARG A 23 6.34 9.45 10.58
N GLU A 24 7.63 9.57 10.30
CA GLU A 24 8.26 10.75 9.73
C GLU A 24 8.44 10.65 8.21
N ARG A 25 8.66 9.43 7.68
CA ARG A 25 9.07 9.23 6.28
C ARG A 25 8.14 8.34 5.46
N LEU A 26 7.27 7.54 6.09
CA LEU A 26 6.37 6.66 5.36
C LEU A 26 5.05 7.37 5.08
N GLN A 27 4.75 7.53 3.80
CA GLN A 27 3.42 7.92 3.32
C GLN A 27 2.72 6.70 2.73
N LEU A 28 1.52 6.40 3.23
CA LEU A 28 0.68 5.32 2.70
C LEU A 28 -0.42 5.93 1.84
N VAL A 29 -0.34 5.68 0.54
CA VAL A 29 -1.36 6.08 -0.45
C VAL A 29 -2.18 4.85 -0.84
N LYS A 30 -3.48 5.03 -1.06
CA LYS A 30 -4.36 3.96 -1.54
C LYS A 30 -4.43 4.03 -3.06
N ALA A 31 -4.00 2.97 -3.74
CA ALA A 31 -4.02 2.85 -5.19
C ALA A 31 -4.35 1.40 -5.62
N ASP A 32 -4.73 1.20 -6.88
CA ASP A 32 -5.18 -0.09 -7.43
C ASP A 32 -4.62 -0.31 -8.85
N LEU A 33 -3.99 -1.48 -9.11
CA LEU A 33 -3.34 -1.76 -10.41
C LEU A 33 -4.32 -1.69 -11.58
N LEU A 34 -5.59 -1.98 -11.33
CA LEU A 34 -6.60 -2.12 -12.36
C LEU A 34 -7.42 -0.84 -12.56
N VAL A 35 -7.16 0.19 -11.75
CA VAL A 35 -7.84 1.48 -11.82
C VAL A 35 -6.87 2.51 -12.36
N ASP A 36 -7.23 3.07 -13.52
CA ASP A 36 -6.49 4.14 -14.17
C ASP A 36 -6.37 5.37 -13.26
N GLU A 37 -5.29 6.14 -13.41
CA GLU A 37 -4.98 7.35 -12.62
C GLU A 37 -4.87 7.15 -11.09
N SER A 38 -4.95 5.90 -10.58
CA SER A 38 -4.95 5.66 -9.13
C SER A 38 -3.60 5.88 -8.43
N PHE A 39 -2.54 6.12 -9.21
CA PHE A 39 -1.18 6.37 -8.73
C PHE A 39 -0.71 7.81 -8.93
N ASP A 40 -1.49 8.66 -9.59
CA ASP A 40 -1.03 9.99 -10.02
C ASP A 40 -0.55 10.81 -8.83
N ASP A 41 -1.36 10.87 -7.76
CA ASP A 41 -1.01 11.54 -6.50
C ASP A 41 0.21 10.91 -5.80
N ALA A 42 0.45 9.61 -6.02
CA ALA A 42 1.53 8.87 -5.38
C ALA A 42 2.88 9.08 -6.10
N ILE A 43 2.84 9.41 -7.40
CA ILE A 43 4.02 9.59 -8.24
C ILE A 43 4.40 11.07 -8.36
N ASP A 44 3.43 11.98 -8.24
CA ASP A 44 3.68 13.42 -8.33
C ASP A 44 4.73 13.88 -7.31
N GLY A 45 5.76 14.59 -7.78
CA GLY A 45 6.86 15.09 -6.94
C GLY A 45 7.84 14.03 -6.40
N THR A 46 7.75 12.78 -6.84
CA THR A 46 8.67 11.70 -6.45
C THR A 46 9.89 11.64 -7.38
N ASP A 47 11.09 11.44 -6.81
CA ASP A 47 12.33 11.27 -7.58
C ASP A 47 12.44 9.86 -8.20
N ASP A 48 12.12 8.81 -7.44
CA ASP A 48 12.22 7.42 -7.86
C ASP A 48 10.98 6.59 -7.48
N VAL A 49 10.50 5.76 -8.41
CA VAL A 49 9.35 4.86 -8.20
C VAL A 49 9.80 3.40 -8.21
N PHE A 50 9.58 2.69 -7.08
CA PHE A 50 9.83 1.27 -6.98
C PHE A 50 8.54 0.46 -7.10
N HIS A 51 8.40 -0.26 -8.21
CA HIS A 51 7.28 -1.19 -8.41
C HIS A 51 7.62 -2.57 -7.84
N SER A 52 7.16 -2.86 -6.61
CA SER A 52 7.34 -4.18 -5.95
C SER A 52 6.07 -5.03 -5.94
N ALA A 53 4.97 -4.53 -6.48
CA ALA A 53 3.69 -5.18 -6.34
C ALA A 53 3.49 -6.30 -7.36
N SER A 54 3.43 -7.52 -6.84
CA SER A 54 3.03 -8.70 -7.58
C SER A 54 1.95 -9.43 -6.78
N PRO A 55 0.95 -10.04 -7.43
CA PRO A 55 0.14 -11.05 -6.78
C PRO A 55 1.05 -12.12 -6.20
N VAL A 56 0.82 -12.50 -4.94
CA VAL A 56 1.43 -13.68 -4.33
C VAL A 56 0.37 -14.76 -4.28
N PHE A 57 0.55 -15.81 -5.07
CA PHE A 57 -0.34 -16.96 -5.06
C PHE A 57 0.09 -17.89 -3.93
N ALA A 58 -0.43 -17.66 -2.72
CA ALA A 58 -0.38 -18.68 -1.67
C ALA A 58 -1.35 -19.80 -2.06
N ALA A 59 -0.94 -21.06 -1.90
CA ALA A 59 -1.63 -22.23 -2.45
C ALA A 59 -3.10 -22.43 -2.02
N GLU A 60 -3.64 -21.61 -1.10
CA GLU A 60 -4.98 -21.77 -0.53
C GLU A 60 -5.73 -20.44 -0.30
N ASP A 61 -5.50 -19.39 -1.09
CA ASP A 61 -6.28 -18.14 -0.98
C ASP A 61 -6.89 -17.71 -2.32
N GLU A 62 -8.20 -17.92 -2.49
CA GLU A 62 -8.98 -17.44 -3.65
C GLU A 62 -9.08 -15.90 -3.68
N ASN A 63 -8.70 -15.23 -2.59
CA ASN A 63 -8.81 -13.79 -2.43
C ASN A 63 -7.45 -13.11 -2.60
N ALA A 64 -6.75 -13.44 -3.69
CA ALA A 64 -5.56 -12.73 -4.18
C ALA A 64 -5.90 -11.24 -4.42
N GLN A 65 -6.03 -10.49 -3.33
CA GLN A 65 -6.22 -9.05 -3.34
C GLN A 65 -4.89 -8.48 -3.80
N VAL A 66 -4.85 -8.09 -5.07
CA VAL A 66 -3.77 -7.33 -5.67
C VAL A 66 -3.71 -5.99 -4.94
N LYS A 67 -2.93 -5.94 -3.85
CA LYS A 67 -2.69 -4.73 -3.07
C LYS A 67 -1.21 -4.42 -3.17
N ILE A 68 -0.95 -3.37 -3.94
CA ILE A 68 0.37 -2.86 -4.22
C ILE A 68 0.84 -2.08 -3.01
N LEU A 69 2.07 -2.33 -2.61
CA LEU A 69 2.84 -1.36 -1.86
C LEU A 69 3.82 -0.70 -2.84
N ILE A 70 3.56 0.55 -3.23
CA ILE A 70 4.61 1.38 -3.83
C ILE A 70 5.39 1.95 -2.65
N VAL A 71 6.69 1.67 -2.61
CA VAL A 71 7.59 2.38 -1.72
C VAL A 71 8.08 3.58 -2.51
N ILE A 72 7.59 4.74 -2.14
CA ILE A 72 8.00 6.03 -2.68
C ILE A 72 9.18 6.49 -1.83
N GLY A 73 10.35 6.59 -2.44
CA GLY A 73 11.54 7.15 -1.83
C GLY A 73 11.63 8.64 -2.18
N SER A 74 11.80 9.47 -1.15
CA SER A 74 12.37 10.82 -1.25
C SER A 74 13.80 10.80 -0.71
#